data_AF-A0A800LVE3-F1
#
_entry.id   AF-A0A800LVE3-F1
#
_cell.length_a   1.000
_cell.length_b   1.000
_cell.length_c   1.000
_cell.angle_alpha   90.00
_cell.angle_beta   90.00
_cell.angle_gamma   90.00
#
_symmetry.space_group_name_H-M   'P 1'
#
loop_
_entity.id
_entity.type
_entity.pdbx_description
1 polymer ?
#
loop_
_entity_poly.entity_id
_entity_poly.type
_entity_poly.pdbx_seq_one_letter_code
_entity_poly.pdbx_strand_id
1 'polypeptide(L)'
;IGPDPIPEQVLFIRSDHFSFVKKGIPSLFIKSGFKTVAEDPVDRSVSDLAWRSTTYHTPRDDMTQAFDFNAAATHVKLNFLTGYLIADEPERPVWNEGDFFGGKFGRP
;
A
#
# COMPACT_ATOMS: atom_id res chain seq x y z
N ILE A 1 6.22 4.84 8.18
CA ILE A 1 6.34 3.42 7.73
C ILE A 1 6.25 2.54 8.97
N GLY A 2 5.61 1.39 8.90
CA GLY A 2 5.41 0.46 10.03
C GLY A 2 5.06 -0.94 9.53
N PRO A 3 4.92 -1.92 10.45
CA PRO A 3 4.51 -3.27 10.08
C PRO A 3 3.12 -3.28 9.44
N ASP A 4 2.83 -4.31 8.62
CA ASP A 4 1.48 -4.58 8.12
C ASP A 4 0.55 -4.76 9.33
N PRO A 5 -0.49 -3.92 9.48
CA PRO A 5 -1.36 -4.00 10.64
C PRO A 5 -2.32 -5.20 10.61
N ILE A 6 -2.48 -5.89 9.48
CA ILE A 6 -3.39 -7.03 9.28
C ILE A 6 -2.73 -8.14 8.44
N PRO A 7 -1.58 -8.70 8.89
CA PRO A 7 -0.78 -9.63 8.11
C PRO A 7 -1.53 -10.92 7.72
N GLU A 8 -2.52 -11.34 8.51
CA GLU A 8 -3.36 -12.50 8.24
C GLU A 8 -4.23 -12.34 6.97
N GLN A 9 -4.44 -11.10 6.50
CA GLN A 9 -5.18 -10.83 5.27
C GLN A 9 -4.33 -10.98 4.01
N VAL A 10 -3.00 -11.08 4.17
CA VAL A 10 -2.00 -11.24 3.10
C VAL A 10 -2.23 -10.25 1.96
N LEU A 11 -2.51 -8.98 2.29
CA LEU A 11 -3.00 -7.99 1.33
C LEU A 11 -2.03 -7.72 0.18
N PHE A 12 -0.72 -7.85 0.42
CA PHE A 12 0.30 -7.65 -0.60
C PHE A 12 0.02 -8.48 -1.87
N ILE A 13 -0.33 -9.76 -1.77
CA ILE A 13 -0.52 -10.59 -2.97
C ILE A 13 -1.89 -10.42 -3.67
N ARG A 14 -2.74 -9.49 -3.20
CA ARG A 14 -4.15 -9.38 -3.62
C ARG A 14 -4.43 -8.25 -4.63
N SER A 15 -3.39 -7.67 -5.22
CA SER A 15 -3.50 -6.60 -6.22
C SER A 15 -2.53 -6.80 -7.40
N ASP A 16 -2.61 -5.94 -8.40
CA ASP A 16 -2.02 -6.14 -9.73
C ASP A 16 -0.49 -6.26 -9.72
N HIS A 17 0.17 -5.55 -8.81
CA HIS A 17 1.62 -5.59 -8.64
C HIS A 17 2.16 -7.01 -8.42
N PHE A 18 1.36 -7.91 -7.84
CA PHE A 18 1.75 -9.30 -7.64
C PHE A 18 2.02 -10.05 -8.96
N SER A 19 1.39 -9.65 -10.06
CA SER A 19 1.71 -10.20 -11.39
C SER A 19 3.14 -9.89 -11.83
N PHE A 20 3.68 -8.74 -11.46
CA PHE A 20 5.07 -8.36 -11.70
C PHE A 20 6.02 -9.10 -10.76
N VAL A 21 5.64 -9.27 -9.49
CA VAL A 21 6.39 -10.09 -8.52
C VAL A 21 6.60 -11.51 -9.03
N LYS A 22 5.57 -12.14 -9.62
CA LYS A 22 5.68 -13.48 -10.23
C LYS A 22 6.66 -13.54 -11.41
N LYS A 23 7.08 -12.41 -11.94
CA LYS A 23 8.10 -12.27 -13.00
C LYS A 23 9.45 -11.77 -12.45
N GLY A 24 9.63 -11.79 -11.14
CA GLY A 24 10.87 -11.41 -10.47
C GLY A 24 11.08 -9.92 -10.32
N ILE A 25 10.08 -9.09 -10.66
CA ILE A 25 10.19 -7.63 -10.59
C ILE A 25 9.89 -7.17 -9.15
N PRO A 26 10.85 -6.51 -8.46
CA PRO A 26 10.59 -5.89 -7.16
C PRO A 26 9.43 -4.92 -7.25
N SER A 27 8.50 -5.01 -6.30
CA SER A 27 7.24 -4.26 -6.35
C SER A 27 6.88 -3.72 -4.98
N LEU A 28 6.28 -2.54 -4.96
CA LEU A 28 5.73 -1.91 -3.75
C LEU A 28 4.20 -1.93 -3.81
N PHE A 29 3.58 -2.07 -2.64
CA PHE A 29 2.15 -1.87 -2.45
C PHE A 29 1.93 -0.78 -1.40
N ILE A 30 1.72 0.45 -1.86
CA ILE A 30 1.57 1.62 -0.99
C ILE A 30 0.09 1.75 -0.60
N LYS A 31 -0.19 1.55 0.69
CA LYS A 31 -1.53 1.70 1.27
C LYS A 31 -1.45 2.54 2.54
N SER A 32 -2.58 3.15 2.92
CA SER A 32 -2.73 3.73 4.26
C SER A 32 -2.59 2.66 5.35
N GLY A 33 -1.79 2.98 6.36
CA GLY A 33 -1.72 2.24 7.62
C GLY A 33 -2.70 2.80 8.66
N PHE A 34 -2.63 2.30 9.90
CA PHE A 34 -3.56 2.69 10.98
C PHE A 34 -2.99 3.70 11.98
N LYS A 35 -1.73 4.11 11.85
CA LYS A 35 -1.13 5.09 12.75
C LYS A 35 -1.72 6.48 12.49
N THR A 36 -2.09 7.16 13.56
CA THR A 36 -2.53 8.56 13.56
C THR A 36 -1.46 9.47 14.17
N VAL A 37 -1.67 10.78 14.07
CA VAL A 37 -0.90 11.76 14.87
C VAL A 37 -1.32 11.65 16.34
N ALA A 38 -0.46 12.07 17.27
CA ALA A 38 -0.67 11.85 18.70
C ALA A 38 -1.98 12.50 19.22
N GLU A 39 -2.41 13.58 18.58
CA GLU A 39 -3.60 14.35 18.92
C GLU A 39 -4.89 13.76 18.34
N ASP A 40 -4.80 12.80 17.42
CA ASP A 40 -5.94 12.13 16.79
C ASP A 40 -6.21 10.78 17.46
N PRO A 41 -7.25 10.69 18.31
CA PRO A 41 -7.55 9.50 19.10
C PRO A 41 -8.27 8.39 18.29
N VAL A 42 -8.52 8.59 16.99
CA VAL A 42 -9.30 7.65 16.18
C VAL A 42 -8.52 6.35 15.98
N ASP A 43 -9.11 5.23 16.38
CA ASP A 43 -8.64 3.91 15.98
C ASP A 43 -8.99 3.65 14.51
N ARG A 44 -7.98 3.80 13.65
CA ARG A 44 -8.16 3.63 12.20
C ARG A 44 -8.47 2.18 11.82
N SER A 45 -8.10 1.19 12.61
CA SER A 45 -8.41 -0.22 12.33
C SER A 45 -9.92 -0.47 12.36
N VAL A 46 -10.62 0.10 13.34
CA VAL A 46 -12.08 0.01 13.49
C VAL A 46 -12.78 0.71 12.33
N SER A 47 -12.36 1.93 12.00
CA SER A 47 -12.96 2.68 10.89
C SER A 47 -12.77 1.98 9.54
N ASP A 48 -11.60 1.39 9.32
CA ASP A 48 -11.24 0.67 8.10
C ASP A 48 -12.04 -0.63 7.95
N LEU A 49 -12.22 -1.38 9.05
CA LEU A 49 -13.06 -2.58 9.07
C LEU A 49 -14.55 -2.26 8.85
N ALA A 50 -15.05 -1.21 9.50
CA ALA A 50 -16.43 -0.75 9.32
C ALA A 50 -16.69 -0.34 7.87
N TRP A 51 -15.78 0.43 7.26
CA TRP A 51 -15.89 0.85 5.87
C TRP A 51 -15.83 -0.35 4.91
N ARG A 52 -14.88 -1.28 5.10
CA ARG A 52 -14.77 -2.48 4.25
C ARG A 52 -15.98 -3.40 4.33
N SER A 53 -16.61 -3.51 5.50
CA SER A 53 -17.75 -4.42 5.70
C SER A 53 -19.07 -3.86 5.17
N THR A 54 -19.19 -2.54 5.01
CA THR A 54 -20.48 -1.90 4.71
C THR A 54 -20.50 -1.05 3.44
N THR A 55 -19.33 -0.63 2.94
CA THR A 55 -19.22 0.31 1.82
C THR A 55 -18.42 -0.24 0.66
N TYR A 56 -17.23 -0.80 0.90
CA TYR A 56 -16.36 -1.35 -0.14
C TYR A 56 -17.09 -2.34 -1.05
N HIS A 57 -16.91 -2.24 -2.37
CA HIS A 57 -17.60 -3.07 -3.37
C HIS A 57 -19.14 -2.98 -3.35
N THR A 58 -19.68 -1.84 -2.92
CA THR A 58 -21.11 -1.57 -2.99
C THR A 58 -21.37 -0.22 -3.68
N PRO A 59 -22.60 0.08 -4.10
CA PRO A 59 -22.96 1.41 -4.63
C PRO A 59 -22.76 2.58 -3.65
N ARG A 60 -22.56 2.30 -2.36
CA ARG A 60 -22.25 3.33 -1.36
C ARG A 60 -20.81 3.84 -1.46
N ASP A 61 -19.96 3.14 -2.21
CA ASP A 61 -18.60 3.56 -2.49
C ASP A 61 -18.59 4.66 -3.57
N ASP A 62 -19.18 5.81 -3.22
CA ASP A 62 -19.32 6.97 -4.10
C ASP A 62 -18.68 8.23 -3.49
N MET A 63 -18.77 9.35 -4.21
CA MET A 63 -18.17 10.63 -3.82
C MET A 63 -18.96 11.41 -2.76
N THR A 64 -20.10 10.91 -2.28
CA THR A 64 -20.87 11.56 -1.19
C THR A 64 -20.25 11.34 0.18
N GLN A 65 -19.32 10.39 0.28
CA GLN A 65 -18.55 10.09 1.47
C GLN A 65 -17.59 11.24 1.81
N ALA A 66 -17.26 11.36 3.11
CA ALA A 66 -16.21 12.27 3.53
C ALA A 66 -14.86 11.83 2.94
N PHE A 67 -14.19 12.75 2.25
CA PHE A 67 -12.88 12.51 1.64
C PHE A 67 -11.90 13.61 2.06
N ASP A 68 -10.79 13.22 2.68
CA ASP A 68 -9.74 14.15 3.07
C ASP A 68 -8.78 14.38 1.89
N PHE A 69 -8.98 15.50 1.20
CA PHE A 69 -8.15 15.89 0.05
C PHE A 69 -6.70 16.22 0.45
N ASN A 70 -6.42 16.63 1.69
CA ASN A 70 -5.05 16.87 2.15
C ASN A 70 -4.31 15.56 2.36
N ALA A 71 -5.00 14.56 2.93
CA ALA A 71 -4.47 13.19 3.03
C ALA A 71 -4.23 12.60 1.63
N ALA A 72 -5.16 12.80 0.69
CA ALA A 72 -5.00 12.36 -0.70
C ALA A 72 -3.81 13.04 -1.40
N ALA A 73 -3.64 14.36 -1.24
CA ALA A 73 -2.49 15.07 -1.78
C ALA A 73 -1.16 14.52 -1.24
N THR A 74 -1.11 14.20 0.06
CA THR A 74 0.05 13.57 0.70
C THR A 74 0.32 12.18 0.10
N HIS A 75 -0.72 11.36 -0.06
CA HIS A 75 -0.61 10.03 -0.65
C HIS A 75 -0.13 10.06 -2.11
N VAL A 76 -0.68 10.97 -2.92
CA VAL A 76 -0.26 11.16 -4.31
C VAL A 76 1.19 11.64 -4.39
N LYS A 77 1.58 12.59 -3.54
CA LYS A 77 2.98 13.08 -3.47
C LYS A 77 3.95 11.95 -3.14
N LEU A 78 3.61 11.06 -2.21
CA LEU A 78 4.42 9.88 -1.89
C LEU A 78 4.60 8.99 -3.13
N ASN A 79 3.50 8.60 -3.79
CA ASN A 79 3.57 7.75 -4.99
C ASN A 79 4.39 8.40 -6.11
N PHE A 80 4.20 9.71 -6.35
CA PHE A 80 4.98 10.45 -7.33
C PHE A 80 6.47 10.44 -7.01
N LEU A 81 6.85 10.78 -5.78
CA LEU A 81 8.25 10.82 -5.38
C LEU A 81 8.90 9.43 -5.44
N THR A 82 8.18 8.37 -5.06
CA THR A 82 8.67 7.00 -5.20
C THR A 82 8.97 6.66 -6.66
N GLY A 83 8.05 6.93 -7.57
CA GLY A 83 8.27 6.69 -9.00
C GLY A 83 9.39 7.57 -9.58
N TYR A 84 9.43 8.84 -9.21
CA TYR A 84 10.44 9.80 -9.66
C TYR A 84 11.85 9.37 -9.22
N LEU A 85 12.04 9.04 -7.94
CA LEU A 85 13.34 8.63 -7.41
C LEU A 85 13.81 7.31 -8.03
N ILE A 86 12.92 6.33 -8.22
CA ILE A 86 13.26 5.08 -8.91
C ILE A 86 13.65 5.32 -10.37
N ALA A 87 12.99 6.26 -11.05
CA ALA A 87 13.30 6.58 -12.44
C ALA A 87 14.62 7.35 -12.62
N ASP A 88 15.04 8.11 -11.60
CA ASP A 88 16.29 8.89 -11.58
C ASP A 88 17.49 8.08 -11.09
N GLU A 89 17.27 6.89 -10.50
CA GLU A 89 18.34 6.03 -9.99
C GLU A 89 19.09 5.34 -11.15
N PRO A 90 20.44 5.42 -11.22
CA PRO A 90 21.22 4.73 -12.25
C PRO A 90 21.12 3.21 -12.18
N GLU A 91 20.92 2.67 -10.98
CA GLU A 91 20.77 1.23 -10.75
C GLU A 91 19.30 0.83 -10.69
N ARG A 92 18.99 -0.36 -11.21
CA ARG A 92 17.62 -0.88 -11.13
C ARG A 92 17.31 -1.32 -9.69
N PRO A 93 16.05 -1.15 -9.23
CA PRO A 93 15.64 -1.72 -7.95
C PRO A 93 15.88 -3.23 -7.90
N VAL A 94 16.36 -3.69 -6.75
CA VAL A 94 16.59 -5.11 -6.44
C VAL A 94 15.75 -5.53 -5.25
N TRP A 95 15.54 -6.84 -5.12
CA TRP A 95 14.98 -7.42 -3.90
C TRP A 95 15.96 -7.25 -2.74
N ASN A 96 15.45 -7.04 -1.52
CA ASN A 96 16.33 -7.04 -0.35
C ASN A 96 16.81 -8.47 -0.08
N GLU A 97 18.01 -8.59 0.49
CA GLU A 97 18.52 -9.87 0.94
C GLU A 97 17.57 -10.49 1.99
N GLY A 98 17.19 -11.75 1.79
CA GLY A 98 16.26 -12.45 2.67
C GLY A 98 14.77 -12.24 2.37
N ASP A 99 14.41 -11.38 1.40
CA ASP A 99 13.00 -11.22 1.01
C ASP A 99 12.44 -12.54 0.45
N PHE A 100 11.30 -12.98 0.98
CA PHE A 100 10.62 -14.22 0.56
C PHE A 100 10.38 -14.26 -0.95
N PHE A 101 9.89 -13.17 -1.53
CA PHE A 101 9.61 -13.08 -2.96
C PHE A 101 10.87 -12.97 -3.81
N GLY A 102 11.92 -12.32 -3.32
CA GLY A 102 13.22 -12.29 -3.98
C GLY A 102 13.84 -13.69 -4.07
N GLY A 103 13.80 -14.45 -2.97
CA GLY A 103 14.26 -15.84 -2.95
C GLY A 103 13.44 -16.78 -3.84
N LYS A 104 12.13 -16.53 -3.97
CA LYS A 104 11.19 -17.40 -4.72
C LYS A 104 11.09 -17.06 -6.21
N PHE A 105 11.09 -15.78 -6.57
CA PHE A 105 10.79 -15.30 -7.92
C PHE A 105 11.87 -14.39 -8.52
N GLY A 106 12.81 -13.87 -7.72
CA GLY A 106 13.82 -12.91 -8.15
C GLY A 106 15.08 -13.51 -8.79
N ARG A 107 15.13 -14.84 -8.98
CA ARG A 107 16.24 -15.50 -9.69
C ARG A 107 15.88 -15.69 -11.17
N PRO A 108 16.85 -15.56 -12.10
CA PRO A 108 16.63 -15.78 -13.53
C PRO A 108 16.01 -17.15 -13.85
#